data_AF-A0A3D4EI31-F1
#
_entry.id   AF-A0A3D4EI31-F1
#
_cell.length_a   1.000
_cell.length_b   1.000
_cell.length_c   1.000
_cell.angle_alpha   90.00
_cell.angle_beta   90.00
_cell.angle_gamma   90.00
#
_symmetry.space_group_name_H-M   'P 1'
#
loop_
_entity.id
_entity.type
_entity.pdbx_description
1 polymer ?
#
loop_
_entity_poly.entity_id
_entity_poly.type
_entity_poly.pdbx_seq_one_letter_code
_entity_poly.pdbx_strand_id
1 'polypeptide(L)' 'MLNLLLSVVPALICITLHELSHGYVAYKLGDNTAKRMGRLTLNPIKHIDLVGLIMMVAFKFGWAKPVP' A
#
# COMPACT_ATOMS: atom_id res chain seq x y z
N MET A 1 18.85 -2.29 -14.28
CA MET A 1 18.86 -2.31 -12.80
C MET A 1 18.48 -0.96 -12.21
N LEU A 2 19.14 0.14 -12.60
CA LEU A 2 18.89 1.49 -12.08
C LEU A 2 17.44 1.97 -12.26
N ASN A 3 16.84 1.78 -13.43
CA ASN A 3 15.44 2.19 -13.70
C ASN A 3 14.41 1.49 -12.81
N LEU A 4 14.70 0.25 -12.39
CA LEU A 4 13.82 -0.48 -11.46
C LEU A 4 13.87 0.18 -10.08
N LEU A 5 15.08 0.46 -9.57
CA LEU A 5 15.24 1.17 -8.29
C LEU A 5 14.55 2.55 -8.28
N LEU A 6 14.67 3.29 -9.39
CA LEU A 6 14.04 4.61 -9.52
C LEU A 6 12.51 4.52 -9.54
N SER A 7 11.93 3.43 -10.03
CA SER A 7 10.47 3.25 -10.08
C SER A 7 9.86 2.74 -8.76
N VAL A 8 10.66 2.16 -7.86
CA VAL A 8 10.15 1.67 -6.56
C VAL A 8 9.60 2.83 -5.70
N VAL A 9 10.33 3.94 -5.60
CA VAL A 9 9.93 5.07 -4.75
C VAL A 9 8.55 5.64 -5.13
N PRO A 10 8.30 6.05 -6.40
CA PRO A 10 6.98 6.54 -6.79
C PRO A 10 5.90 5.47 -6.68
N ALA A 11 6.20 4.20 -6.97
CA ALA A 11 5.24 3.11 -6.80
C ALA A 11 4.79 2.96 -5.33
N LEU A 12 5.74 3.03 -4.38
CA LEU A 12 5.44 2.98 -2.95
C LEU A 12 4.58 4.16 -2.50
N ILE A 13 4.84 5.35 -3.01
CA ILE A 13 4.02 6.54 -2.72
C ILE A 13 2.61 6.36 -3.28
N CYS A 14 2.47 5.94 -4.54
CA CYS A 14 1.18 5.70 -5.17
C CYS A 14 0.34 4.67 -4.40
N ILE A 15 0.93 3.52 -4.05
CA ILE A 15 0.24 2.47 -3.28
C ILE A 15 -0.17 2.99 -1.91
N THR A 16 0.73 3.67 -1.20
CA THR A 16 0.45 4.21 0.14
C THR A 16 -0.73 5.18 0.11
N LEU A 17 -0.74 6.11 -0.85
CA LEU A 17 -1.82 7.09 -0.97
C LEU A 17 -3.13 6.43 -1.43
N HIS A 18 -3.07 5.43 -2.30
CA HIS A 18 -4.24 4.69 -2.76
C HIS A 18 -4.93 3.95 -1.62
N GLU A 19 -4.19 3.11 -0.88
CA GLU A 19 -4.71 2.34 0.24
C GLU A 19 -5.15 3.24 1.42
N LEU A 20 -4.41 4.32 1.68
CA LEU A 20 -4.81 5.32 2.66
C LEU A 20 -6.13 6.00 2.28
N SER A 21 -6.33 6.29 1.00
CA SER A 21 -7.56 6.94 0.50
C SER A 21 -8.78 6.06 0.71
N HIS A 22 -8.68 4.76 0.42
CA HIS A 22 -9.76 3.80 0.71
C HIS A 22 -10.13 3.81 2.19
N GLY A 23 -9.14 3.60 3.06
CA GLY A 23 -9.36 3.60 4.50
C GLY A 23 -9.88 4.95 5.02
N TYR A 24 -9.43 6.06 4.46
CA TYR A 24 -9.85 7.40 4.87
C TYR A 24 -11.32 7.66 4.51
N VAL A 25 -11.74 7.30 3.29
CA VAL A 25 -13.14 7.41 2.87
C VAL A 25 -14.02 6.48 3.71
N ALA A 26 -13.62 5.23 3.92
CA ALA A 26 -14.33 4.28 4.78
C ALA A 26 -14.50 4.82 6.21
N TYR A 27 -13.42 5.40 6.79
CA TYR A 27 -13.47 6.05 8.10
C TYR A 27 -14.43 7.23 8.15
N LYS A 28 -14.45 8.07 7.10
CA LYS A 28 -15.40 9.19 7.00
C LYS A 28 -16.86 8.72 6.88
N LEU A 29 -17.08 7.54 6.31
CA LEU A 29 -18.39 6.89 6.21
C LEU A 29 -18.75 6.04 7.44
N GLY A 30 -17.90 6.01 8.47
CA GLY A 30 -18.16 5.37 9.76
C GLY A 30 -17.49 4.01 9.98
N ASP A 31 -16.80 3.45 8.98
CA ASP A 31 -16.01 2.23 9.15
C ASP A 31 -14.65 2.53 9.80
N ASN A 32 -14.56 2.20 11.09
CA ASN A 32 -13.36 2.40 11.89
C ASN A 32 -12.31 1.29 11.74
N THR A 33 -12.50 0.29 10.88
CA THR A 33 -11.65 -0.91 10.79
C THR A 33 -10.21 -0.58 10.39
N ALA A 34 -10.01 0.16 9.29
CA ALA A 34 -8.68 0.60 8.86
C ALA A 34 -7.96 1.46 9.93
N LYS A 35 -8.72 2.31 10.64
CA LYS A 35 -8.19 3.15 11.74
C LYS A 35 -7.74 2.30 12.93
N ARG A 36 -8.57 1.37 13.40
CA ARG A 36 -8.24 0.48 14.53
C ARG A 36 -7.03 -0.42 14.23
N MET A 37 -6.84 -0.80 12.98
CA MET A 37 -5.67 -1.57 12.54
C MET A 37 -4.40 -0.70 12.37
N GLY A 38 -4.46 0.61 12.62
CA GLY A 38 -3.33 1.53 12.45
C GLY A 38 -2.91 1.72 11.00
N ARG A 39 -3.86 1.57 10.05
CA ARG A 39 -3.59 1.67 8.61
C ARG A 39 -3.89 3.03 8.00
N LEU A 40 -4.48 3.95 8.76
CA LEU A 40 -4.57 5.37 8.38
C LEU A 40 -3.23 6.08 8.63
N THR A 41 -2.22 5.73 7.84
CA THR A 41 -0.85 6.22 7.98
C THR A 41 -0.17 6.37 6.63
N LEU A 42 0.75 7.33 6.53
CA LEU A 42 1.64 7.51 5.39
C LEU A 42 2.88 6.60 5.44
N ASN A 43 2.96 5.69 6.41
CA ASN A 43 4.04 4.71 6.46
C ASN A 43 3.83 3.61 5.39
N PRO A 44 4.65 3.56 4.32
CA PRO A 44 4.47 2.60 3.22
C PRO A 44 4.56 1.15 3.68
N ILE A 45 5.34 0.86 4.73
CA ILE A 45 5.52 -0.50 5.26
C ILE A 45 4.19 -1.10 5.73
N LYS A 46 3.24 -0.28 6.17
CA LYS A 46 1.91 -0.73 6.63
C LYS A 46 0.97 -1.13 5.49
N HIS A 47 1.33 -0.81 4.25
CA HIS A 47 0.53 -1.05 3.04
C HIS A 47 1.16 -2.07 2.09
N ILE A 48 2.38 -2.54 2.38
CA ILE A 48 3.06 -3.56 1.56
C ILE A 48 2.70 -4.95 2.06
N ASP A 49 2.42 -5.86 1.12
CA ASP A 49 2.39 -7.29 1.37
C ASP A 49 3.75 -7.90 0.98
N LEU A 50 4.37 -8.69 1.87
CA LEU A 50 5.71 -9.23 1.62
C LEU A 50 5.71 -10.22 0.44
N VAL A 51 4.66 -11.04 0.32
CA VAL A 51 4.51 -11.99 -0.78
C VAL A 51 4.26 -11.22 -2.08
N GLY A 52 3.35 -10.26 -2.06
CA GLY A 52 3.08 -9.37 -3.19
C GLY A 52 4.33 -8.62 -3.67
N LEU A 53 5.18 -8.16 -2.75
CA LEU A 53 6.45 -7.51 -3.08
C LEU A 53 7.45 -8.47 -3.75
N ILE A 54 7.62 -9.68 -3.20
CA ILE A 54 8.49 -10.70 -3.79
C ILE A 54 8.00 -11.04 -5.20
N MET A 55 6.68 -11.22 -5.37
CA MET A 55 6.07 -11.49 -6.66
C MET A 55 6.34 -10.35 -7.65
N MET A 56 6.21 -9.09 -7.21
CA MET A 56 6.44 -7.92 -8.06
C MET A 56 7.90 -7.84 -8.55
N VAL A 57 8.86 -8.23 -7.72
CA VAL A 57 10.28 -8.24 -8.10
C VAL A 57 10.61 -9.40 -9.04
N ALA A 58 10.17 -10.61 -8.70
CA ALA A 58 10.50 -11.84 -9.41
C ALA A 58 9.73 -12.02 -10.73
N PHE A 59 8.43 -11.68 -10.73
CA PHE A 59 7.51 -11.94 -11.84
C PHE A 59 6.97 -10.67 -12.49
N LYS A 60 7.38 -9.48 -12.05
CA LYS A 60 6.84 -8.18 -12.52
C LYS A 60 5.33 -8.02 -12.32
N PHE A 61 4.75 -8.81 -11.40
CA PHE A 61 3.34 -8.82 -11.05
C PHE A 61 3.20 -8.99 -9.53
N GLY A 62 2.36 -8.19 -8.87
CA GLY A 62 2.20 -8.26 -7.42
C GLY A 62 1.04 -7.38 -6.93
N TRP A 63 0.86 -7.32 -5.62
CA TRP A 63 -0.23 -6.59 -4.97
C TRP A 63 0.23 -5.91 -3.68
N ALA A 64 -0.53 -4.90 -3.26
CA ALA A 64 -0.39 -4.27 -1.96
C ALA A 64 -1.16 -5.06 -0.90
N LYS A 65 -0.88 -4.79 0.38
CA LYS A 65 -1.69 -5.33 1.47
C LYS A 65 -3.06 -4.64 1.42
N PRO A 66 -4.18 -5.35 1.21
CA PRO A 66 -5.48 -4.71 0.99
C PRO A 66 -6.02 -4.04 2.25
N VAL A 67 -6.59 -2.84 2.14
CA VAL A 67 -7.35 -2.17 3.20
C VAL A 67 -8.85 -2.44 3.02
N PRO A 68 -9.61 -2.76 4.09
CA PRO A 68 -11.06 -2.89 4.04
C PRO A 68 -11.78 -1.54 3.91
#